data_AF-A0A7S1R1W1-F1
#
_entry.id   AF-A0A7S1R1W1-F1
#
_cell.length_a   1.000
_cell.length_b   1.000
_cell.length_c   1.000
_cell.angle_alpha   90.00
_cell.angle_beta   90.00
_cell.angle_gamma   90.00
#
_symmetry.space_group_name_H-M   'P 1'
#
loop_
_entity.id
_entity.type
_entity.pdbx_description
1 polymer ?
#
loop_
_entity_poly.entity_id
_entity_poly.type
_entity_poly.pdbx_seq_one_letter_code
_entity_poly.pdbx_strand_id
1 'polypeptide(L)'
;MGDNAAEIVALKGRSSWDVRLGDGRVVTVDRSMLKGVSSACVFWDLPGVGTPNYPQATYVREMGIRYFDVVVLLTSTRFTEAELMLVKELRSWQVPFFLVRNKTDVDVQAEIEAEEDEEGTDLSKERREEVESETLQTIRDYFKAEFGLDRVYCISSRIRLADRFDFRMLERDLEEGMSQEDLCK
;
A
#
# COMPACT_ATOMS: atom_id res chain seq x y z
N MET A 1 -33.20 -8.26 -3.99
CA MET A 1 -32.79 -7.41 -5.13
C MET A 1 -31.47 -7.98 -5.60
N GLY A 2 -31.43 -8.51 -6.82
CA GLY A 2 -30.34 -9.38 -7.27
C GLY A 2 -29.07 -8.60 -7.56
N ASP A 3 -27.94 -9.19 -7.16
CA ASP A 3 -26.59 -8.76 -7.51
C ASP A 3 -26.44 -8.63 -9.03
N ASN A 4 -26.09 -7.43 -9.48
CA ASN A 4 -25.71 -7.14 -10.87
C ASN A 4 -24.20 -7.35 -11.08
N ALA A 5 -23.60 -8.28 -10.34
CA ALA A 5 -22.18 -8.57 -10.42
C ALA A 5 -21.89 -9.47 -11.63
N ALA A 6 -20.95 -9.06 -12.49
CA ALA A 6 -20.41 -9.92 -13.53
C ALA A 6 -19.31 -10.82 -12.93
N GLU A 7 -19.36 -12.11 -13.23
CA GLU A 7 -18.48 -13.14 -12.65
C GLU A 7 -17.42 -13.58 -13.66
N ILE A 8 -16.15 -13.64 -13.26
CA ILE A 8 -15.09 -14.16 -14.13
C ILE A 8 -15.16 -15.68 -14.14
N VAL A 9 -15.25 -16.28 -15.32
CA VAL A 9 -15.53 -17.72 -15.47
C VAL A 9 -14.41 -18.51 -16.12
N ALA A 10 -13.57 -17.89 -16.93
CA ALA A 10 -12.36 -18.55 -17.45
C ALA A 10 -11.29 -17.54 -17.87
N LEU A 11 -10.03 -17.97 -17.87
CA LEU A 11 -8.90 -17.21 -18.39
C LEU A 11 -8.52 -17.75 -19.78
N LYS A 12 -8.42 -16.86 -20.77
CA LYS A 12 -7.91 -17.19 -22.11
C LYS A 12 -6.55 -16.51 -22.32
N GLY A 13 -5.50 -17.31 -22.19
CA GLY A 13 -4.12 -16.83 -22.37
C GLY A 13 -3.72 -15.79 -21.32
N ARG A 14 -2.78 -14.90 -21.67
CA ARG A 14 -2.22 -13.91 -20.73
C ARG A 14 -2.96 -12.56 -20.69
N SER A 15 -3.84 -12.30 -21.66
CA SER A 15 -4.42 -10.97 -21.88
C SER A 15 -5.93 -10.94 -22.02
N SER A 16 -6.66 -12.06 -21.95
CA SER A 16 -8.13 -12.03 -22.14
C SER A 16 -8.89 -12.95 -21.19
N TRP A 17 -10.04 -12.50 -20.70
CA TRP A 17 -10.84 -13.16 -19.67
C TRP A 17 -12.26 -13.39 -20.19
N ASP A 18 -12.83 -14.55 -19.91
CA ASP A 18 -14.24 -14.82 -20.14
C ASP A 18 -15.03 -14.43 -18.89
N VAL A 19 -16.00 -13.52 -19.05
CA VAL A 19 -16.81 -12.94 -17.98
C VAL A 19 -18.27 -13.26 -18.24
N ARG A 20 -18.95 -13.84 -17.24
CA ARG A 20 -20.37 -14.13 -17.22
C ARG A 20 -21.13 -12.94 -16.65
N LEU A 21 -21.99 -12.35 -17.47
CA LEU A 21 -22.84 -11.24 -17.08
C LEU A 21 -24.04 -11.75 -16.26
N GLY A 22 -24.71 -10.85 -15.53
CA GLY A 22 -25.90 -11.20 -14.71
C GLY A 22 -27.08 -11.80 -15.50
N ASP A 23 -27.08 -11.66 -16.83
CA ASP A 23 -28.05 -12.30 -17.74
C ASP A 23 -27.59 -13.69 -18.24
N GLY A 24 -26.48 -14.20 -17.73
CA GLY A 24 -25.92 -15.52 -18.06
C GLY A 24 -25.07 -15.56 -19.33
N ARG A 25 -24.95 -14.47 -20.09
CA ARG A 25 -24.08 -14.42 -21.28
C ARG A 25 -22.61 -14.40 -20.88
N VAL A 26 -21.77 -15.09 -21.64
CA VAL A 26 -20.32 -15.07 -21.46
C VAL A 26 -19.68 -14.24 -22.57
N VAL A 27 -18.88 -13.25 -22.19
CA VAL A 27 -18.14 -12.37 -23.11
C VAL A 27 -16.64 -12.44 -22.83
N THR A 28 -15.81 -12.42 -23.87
CA THR A 28 -14.36 -12.35 -23.74
C THR A 28 -13.91 -10.89 -23.73
N VAL A 29 -13.22 -10.47 -22.68
CA VAL A 29 -12.75 -9.09 -22.46
C VAL A 29 -11.22 -9.07 -22.44
N ASP A 30 -10.61 -8.11 -23.13
CA ASP A 30 -9.15 -7.91 -23.05
C ASP A 30 -8.77 -7.23 -21.73
N ARG A 31 -7.66 -7.66 -21.13
CA ARG A 31 -7.16 -7.19 -19.83
C ARG A 31 -6.80 -5.71 -19.86
N SER A 32 -6.44 -5.14 -21.01
CA SER A 32 -6.25 -3.68 -21.16
C SER A 32 -7.56 -2.88 -21.09
N MET A 33 -8.69 -3.54 -21.34
CA MET A 33 -10.03 -2.99 -21.14
C MET A 33 -10.52 -3.16 -19.70
N LEU A 34 -9.81 -3.96 -18.88
CA LEU A 34 -10.07 -4.13 -17.46
C LEU A 34 -9.26 -3.11 -16.66
N LYS A 35 -9.91 -2.07 -16.16
CA LYS A 35 -9.24 -1.01 -15.38
C LYS A 35 -9.03 -1.36 -13.89
N GLY A 36 -9.26 -2.60 -13.49
CA GLY A 36 -9.32 -2.98 -12.08
C GLY A 36 -10.63 -2.50 -11.48
N VAL A 37 -11.54 -3.43 -11.19
CA VAL A 37 -12.84 -3.14 -10.61
C VAL A 37 -13.11 -4.27 -9.62
N SER A 38 -12.92 -4.02 -8.32
CA SER A 38 -14.09 -4.18 -7.46
C SER A 38 -15.03 -3.05 -7.87
N SER A 39 -16.35 -3.26 -7.93
CA SER A 39 -17.33 -2.28 -8.44
C SER A 39 -17.29 -0.89 -7.80
N ALA A 40 -16.38 -0.65 -6.84
CA ALA A 40 -16.23 0.57 -6.06
C ALA A 40 -14.87 1.32 -6.19
N CYS A 41 -13.78 0.77 -6.77
CA CYS A 41 -12.45 1.42 -6.66
C CYS A 41 -11.62 1.43 -7.96
N VAL A 42 -10.87 2.53 -8.19
CA VAL A 42 -9.90 2.69 -9.30
C VAL A 42 -8.52 3.04 -8.72
N PHE A 43 -7.50 2.23 -9.02
CA PHE A 43 -6.12 2.49 -8.60
C PHE A 43 -5.37 3.31 -9.65
N TRP A 44 -4.61 4.30 -9.19
CA TRP A 44 -3.70 5.09 -10.00
C TRP A 44 -2.27 4.96 -9.47
N ASP A 45 -1.37 4.48 -10.32
CA ASP A 45 0.06 4.48 -10.03
C ASP A 45 0.66 5.82 -10.47
N LEU A 46 1.14 6.60 -9.50
CA LEU A 46 1.63 7.95 -9.73
C LEU A 46 3.16 7.99 -9.77
N PRO A 47 3.76 8.81 -10.64
CA PRO A 47 5.21 8.92 -10.71
C PRO A 47 5.78 9.46 -9.39
N GLY A 48 6.97 9.00 -9.00
CA GLY A 48 7.61 9.44 -7.75
C GLY A 48 7.84 10.97 -7.71
N VAL A 49 7.50 11.58 -6.58
CA VAL A 49 7.70 13.01 -6.32
C VAL A 49 9.19 13.36 -6.22
N GLY A 50 9.59 14.53 -6.73
CA GLY A 50 10.96 15.03 -6.59
C GLY A 50 11.97 14.52 -7.63
N THR A 51 11.50 13.87 -8.70
CA THR A 51 12.33 13.62 -9.89
C THR A 51 12.40 14.89 -10.75
N PRO A 52 13.41 15.03 -11.64
CA PRO A 52 13.57 16.24 -12.46
C PRO A 52 12.33 16.63 -13.28
N ASN A 53 11.50 15.64 -13.64
CA ASN A 53 10.26 15.84 -14.40
C ASN A 53 9.04 16.16 -13.52
N TYR A 54 9.17 16.01 -12.20
CA TYR A 54 8.07 16.14 -11.24
C TYR A 54 8.49 16.99 -10.01
N PRO A 55 8.64 18.32 -10.18
CA PRO A 55 9.02 19.21 -9.10
C PRO A 55 7.99 19.22 -7.97
N GLN A 56 8.47 19.17 -6.73
CA GLN A 56 7.62 19.16 -5.53
C GLN A 56 6.56 20.27 -5.52
N ALA A 57 6.93 21.48 -5.95
CA ALA A 57 6.06 22.66 -5.93
C ALA A 57 4.81 22.55 -6.81
N THR A 58 4.83 21.76 -7.89
CA THR A 58 3.69 21.62 -8.82
C THR A 58 3.03 20.25 -8.77
N TYR A 59 3.69 19.26 -8.15
CA TYR A 59 3.27 17.85 -8.15
C TYR A 59 1.84 17.62 -7.67
N VAL A 60 1.45 18.20 -6.52
CA VAL A 60 0.09 18.01 -5.95
C VAL A 60 -0.99 18.47 -6.92
N ARG A 61 -0.74 19.58 -7.63
CA ARG A 61 -1.66 20.13 -8.61
C ARG A 61 -1.67 19.31 -9.91
N GLU A 62 -0.50 18.95 -10.43
CA GLU A 62 -0.37 18.24 -11.70
C GLU A 62 -0.85 16.80 -11.64
N MET A 63 -0.59 16.10 -10.54
CA MET A 63 -1.08 14.74 -10.30
C MET A 63 -2.52 14.72 -9.76
N GLY A 64 -3.10 15.88 -9.45
CA GLY A 64 -4.47 15.98 -8.97
C GLY A 64 -4.71 15.24 -7.66
N ILE A 65 -3.73 15.21 -6.75
CA ILE A 65 -3.76 14.42 -5.50
C ILE A 65 -5.02 14.69 -4.66
N ARG A 66 -5.57 15.90 -4.76
CA ARG A 66 -6.79 16.33 -4.03
C ARG A 66 -8.09 15.72 -4.56
N TYR A 67 -8.06 15.07 -5.72
CA TYR A 67 -9.24 14.44 -6.32
C TYR A 67 -9.34 12.95 -6.00
N PHE A 68 -8.43 12.42 -5.21
CA PHE A 68 -8.48 11.04 -4.74
C PHE A 68 -9.29 10.95 -3.46
N ASP A 69 -10.14 9.93 -3.36
CA ASP A 69 -10.85 9.59 -2.13
C ASP A 69 -9.86 9.06 -1.07
N VAL A 70 -8.80 8.35 -1.48
CA VAL A 70 -7.73 7.90 -0.59
C VAL A 70 -6.38 7.85 -1.29
N VAL A 71 -5.30 8.14 -0.55
CA VAL A 71 -3.92 8.08 -1.05
C VAL A 71 -3.08 7.09 -0.24
N VAL A 72 -2.41 6.15 -0.92
CA VAL A 72 -1.44 5.25 -0.28
C VAL A 72 -0.02 5.78 -0.54
N LEU A 73 0.63 6.29 0.50
CA LEU A 73 2.01 6.76 0.45
C LEU A 73 2.96 5.58 0.71
N LEU A 74 3.57 5.06 -0.36
CA LEU A 74 4.52 3.95 -0.28
C LEU A 74 5.97 4.45 -0.16
N THR A 75 6.65 4.07 0.93
CA THR A 75 8.07 4.35 1.18
C THR A 75 8.84 3.07 1.47
N SER A 76 10.14 2.99 1.16
CA SER A 76 10.91 1.73 1.31
C SER A 76 12.35 1.84 1.82
N THR A 77 12.96 3.03 1.82
CA THR A 77 14.26 3.26 2.50
C THR A 77 14.43 4.70 2.98
N ARG A 78 13.84 5.66 2.29
CA ARG A 78 13.98 7.09 2.60
C ARG A 78 12.61 7.71 2.68
N PHE A 79 12.35 8.39 3.80
CA PHE A 79 11.29 9.36 3.90
C PHE A 79 11.92 10.74 3.76
N THR A 80 11.55 11.45 2.71
CA THR A 80 12.19 12.65 2.21
C THR A 80 11.33 13.88 2.48
N GLU A 81 11.91 15.07 2.30
CA GLU A 81 11.16 16.33 2.35
C GLU A 81 9.96 16.33 1.37
N ALA A 82 10.07 15.60 0.26
CA ALA A 82 9.00 15.45 -0.71
C ALA A 82 7.77 14.73 -0.13
N GLU A 83 7.97 13.60 0.55
CA GLU A 83 6.89 12.86 1.20
C GLU A 83 6.29 13.67 2.37
N LEU A 84 7.13 14.41 3.11
CA LEU A 84 6.65 15.32 4.15
C LEU A 84 5.75 16.44 3.60
N MET A 85 6.13 17.02 2.47
CA MET A 85 5.32 18.01 1.78
C MET A 85 3.97 17.40 1.36
N LEU A 86 3.97 16.19 0.78
CA LEU A 86 2.74 15.48 0.42
C LEU A 86 1.84 15.24 1.63
N VAL A 87 2.40 14.74 2.75
CA VAL A 87 1.64 14.53 3.98
C VAL A 87 1.01 15.83 4.49
N LYS A 88 1.74 16.95 4.45
CA LYS A 88 1.22 18.26 4.87
C LYS A 88 0.07 18.70 3.96
N GLU A 89 0.21 18.55 2.66
CA GLU A 89 -0.86 18.89 1.70
C GLU A 89 -2.09 17.99 1.92
N LEU A 90 -1.93 16.67 2.00
CA LEU A 90 -3.03 15.73 2.26
C LEU A 90 -3.79 16.09 3.54
N ARG A 91 -3.07 16.38 4.63
CA ARG A 91 -3.68 16.85 5.90
C ARG A 91 -4.42 18.17 5.72
N SER A 92 -3.85 19.14 5.01
CA SER A 92 -4.47 20.46 4.81
C SER A 92 -5.76 20.40 3.99
N TRP A 93 -5.85 19.46 3.06
CA TRP A 93 -7.02 19.23 2.21
C TRP A 93 -7.94 18.13 2.74
N GLN A 94 -7.63 17.58 3.92
CA GLN A 94 -8.38 16.50 4.56
C GLN A 94 -8.56 15.27 3.67
N VAL A 95 -7.58 14.99 2.80
CA VAL A 95 -7.56 13.79 1.96
C VAL A 95 -7.03 12.64 2.82
N PRO A 96 -7.82 11.56 3.03
CA PRO A 96 -7.37 10.38 3.76
C PRO A 96 -6.13 9.77 3.12
N PHE A 97 -5.18 9.34 3.94
CA PHE A 97 -3.99 8.66 3.44
C PHE A 97 -3.48 7.56 4.37
N PHE A 98 -2.82 6.58 3.77
CA PHE A 98 -2.19 5.45 4.43
C PHE A 98 -0.69 5.50 4.17
N LEU A 99 0.12 5.62 5.24
CA LEU A 99 1.56 5.54 5.11
C LEU A 99 2.00 4.08 5.20
N VAL A 100 2.69 3.61 4.16
CA VAL A 100 3.09 2.21 4.02
C VAL A 100 4.60 2.12 3.86
N ARG A 101 5.26 1.51 4.84
CA ARG A 101 6.67 1.11 4.80
C ARG A 101 6.77 -0.26 4.14
N ASN A 102 7.27 -0.30 2.91
CA ASN A 102 7.58 -1.54 2.21
C ASN A 102 9.04 -1.98 2.47
N LYS A 103 9.35 -3.23 2.13
CA LYS A 103 10.65 -3.89 2.33
C LYS A 103 11.03 -4.08 3.80
N THR A 104 10.02 -4.20 4.66
CA THR A 104 10.21 -4.52 6.08
C THR A 104 10.95 -5.85 6.27
N ASP A 105 10.74 -6.81 5.37
CA ASP A 105 11.48 -8.07 5.36
C ASP A 105 12.99 -7.89 5.18
N VAL A 106 13.41 -6.84 4.48
CA VAL A 106 14.83 -6.51 4.29
C VAL A 106 15.38 -5.80 5.52
N ASP A 107 14.62 -4.87 6.09
CA ASP A 107 14.99 -4.17 7.33
C ASP A 107 15.22 -5.18 8.48
N VAL A 108 14.27 -6.10 8.69
CA VAL A 108 14.37 -7.15 9.71
C VAL A 108 15.55 -8.09 9.46
N GLN A 109 15.76 -8.51 8.22
CA GLN A 109 16.87 -9.41 7.89
C GLN A 109 18.23 -8.74 8.13
N ALA A 110 18.35 -7.44 7.88
CA ALA A 110 19.58 -6.69 8.12
C ALA A 110 19.91 -6.60 9.63
N GLU A 111 18.91 -6.39 10.49
CA GLU A 111 19.13 -6.38 11.95
C GLU A 111 19.49 -7.77 12.49
N ILE A 112 18.86 -8.83 11.97
CA ILE A 112 19.25 -10.21 12.31
C ILE A 112 20.70 -10.47 11.92
N GLU A 113 21.10 -10.13 10.69
CA GLU A 113 22.48 -10.33 10.21
C GLU A 113 23.49 -9.54 11.03
N ALA A 114 23.16 -8.30 11.41
CA ALA A 114 24.02 -7.48 12.25
C ALA A 114 24.25 -8.11 13.64
N GLU A 115 23.21 -8.61 14.29
CA GLU A 115 23.33 -9.26 15.59
C GLU A 115 24.06 -10.61 15.49
N GLU A 116 23.80 -11.42 14.46
CA GLU A 116 24.54 -12.67 14.20
C GLU A 116 26.03 -12.44 13.97
N ASP A 117 26.38 -11.38 13.24
CA ASP A 117 27.77 -10.98 13.01
C ASP A 117 28.47 -10.52 14.31
N GLU A 118 27.74 -9.85 15.21
CA GLU A 118 28.24 -9.43 16.51
C GLU A 118 28.44 -10.60 17.49
N GLU A 119 27.50 -11.55 17.54
CA GLU A 119 27.58 -12.73 18.39
C GLU A 119 28.50 -13.83 17.82
N GLY A 120 28.72 -13.82 16.50
CA GLY A 120 29.47 -14.84 15.77
C GLY A 120 28.74 -16.19 15.69
N THR A 121 27.41 -16.19 15.83
CA THR A 121 26.57 -17.40 15.79
C THR A 121 25.16 -17.07 15.28
N ASP A 122 24.46 -18.09 14.79
CA ASP A 122 23.08 -17.94 14.32
C ASP A 122 22.13 -17.69 15.51
N LEU A 123 21.22 -16.73 15.36
CA LEU A 123 20.21 -16.45 16.38
C LEU A 123 19.19 -17.57 16.48
N SER A 124 18.70 -17.79 17.70
CA SER A 124 17.56 -18.67 17.95
C SER A 124 16.31 -18.14 17.24
N LYS A 125 15.33 -19.03 16.99
CA LYS A 125 14.05 -18.61 16.39
C LYS A 125 13.34 -17.57 17.24
N GLU A 126 13.36 -17.74 18.56
CA GLU A 126 12.74 -16.83 19.53
C GLU A 126 13.39 -15.44 19.43
N ARG A 127 14.73 -15.38 19.37
CA ARG A 127 15.43 -14.10 19.25
C ARG A 127 15.15 -13.41 17.91
N ARG A 128 15.04 -14.15 16.81
CA ARG A 128 14.65 -13.58 15.51
C ARG A 128 13.24 -12.97 15.51
N GLU A 129 12.29 -13.56 16.25
CA GLU A 129 10.95 -12.99 16.43
C GLU A 129 10.98 -11.71 17.27
N GLU A 130 11.85 -11.64 18.28
CA GLU A 130 12.08 -10.42 19.07
C GLU A 130 12.66 -9.30 18.21
N VAL A 131 13.74 -9.58 17.46
CA VAL A 131 14.38 -8.61 16.55
C VAL A 131 13.38 -8.08 15.51
N GLU A 132 12.51 -8.93 14.98
CA GLU A 132 11.44 -8.49 14.07
C GLU A 132 10.50 -7.48 14.75
N SER A 133 10.03 -7.79 15.96
CA SER A 133 9.16 -6.89 16.72
C SER A 133 9.88 -5.57 17.07
N GLU A 134 11.14 -5.63 17.47
CA GLU A 134 11.97 -4.46 17.78
C GLU A 134 12.19 -3.59 16.54
N THR A 135 12.46 -4.19 15.39
CA THR A 135 12.65 -3.49 14.11
C THR A 135 11.37 -2.75 13.71
N LEU A 136 10.22 -3.43 13.76
CA LEU A 136 8.91 -2.84 13.46
C LEU A 136 8.60 -1.65 14.38
N GLN A 137 8.87 -1.81 15.68
CA GLN A 137 8.65 -0.77 16.66
C GLN A 137 9.56 0.44 16.41
N THR A 138 10.85 0.20 16.12
CA THR A 138 11.83 1.24 15.80
C THR A 138 11.40 2.05 14.57
N ILE A 139 10.91 1.39 13.51
CA ILE A 139 10.39 2.08 12.34
C ILE A 139 9.21 2.98 12.73
N ARG A 140 8.23 2.46 13.48
CA ARG A 140 7.05 3.23 13.89
C ARG A 140 7.41 4.42 14.77
N ASP A 141 8.32 4.22 15.72
CA ASP A 141 8.80 5.27 16.63
C ASP A 141 9.56 6.36 15.88
N TYR A 142 10.37 6.00 14.89
CA TYR A 142 11.04 6.96 14.00
C TYR A 142 10.01 7.85 13.28
N PHE A 143 9.00 7.26 12.63
CA PHE A 143 7.98 8.03 11.93
C PHE A 143 7.15 8.91 12.86
N LYS A 144 6.87 8.43 14.07
CA LYS A 144 6.16 9.19 15.09
C LYS A 144 6.98 10.36 15.61
N ALA A 145 8.23 10.13 15.99
CA ALA A 145 9.10 11.14 16.58
C ALA A 145 9.48 12.22 15.57
N GLU A 146 9.88 11.83 14.36
CA GLU A 146 10.40 12.76 13.35
C GLU A 146 9.29 13.50 12.61
N PHE A 147 8.14 12.84 12.38
CA PHE A 147 7.12 13.34 11.46
C PHE A 147 5.71 13.45 12.07
N GLY A 148 5.52 12.99 13.31
CA GLY A 148 4.19 12.94 13.93
C GLY A 148 3.24 12.03 13.16
N LEU A 149 3.74 10.91 12.66
CA LEU A 149 2.98 9.91 11.90
C LEU A 149 2.84 8.63 12.73
N ASP A 150 1.73 8.53 13.48
CA ASP A 150 1.49 7.43 14.42
C ASP A 150 1.07 6.10 13.78
N ARG A 151 0.54 6.13 12.54
CA ARG A 151 0.06 4.94 11.83
C ARG A 151 0.89 4.70 10.59
N VAL A 152 1.78 3.72 10.69
CA VAL A 152 2.63 3.24 9.59
C VAL A 152 2.44 1.74 9.45
N TYR A 153 2.01 1.33 8.26
CA TYR A 153 1.87 -0.10 7.92
C TYR A 153 3.20 -0.59 7.39
N CYS A 154 3.87 -1.44 8.17
CA CYS A 154 5.08 -2.12 7.73
C CYS A 154 4.66 -3.38 6.96
N ILE A 155 5.04 -3.48 5.70
CA ILE A 155 4.67 -4.59 4.82
C ILE A 155 5.89 -5.14 4.07
N SER A 156 5.69 -6.30 3.46
CA SER A 156 6.54 -6.82 2.40
C SER A 156 5.72 -7.05 1.14
N SER A 157 6.24 -6.67 -0.03
CA SER A 157 5.65 -7.07 -1.32
C SER A 157 5.77 -8.56 -1.62
N ARG A 158 6.48 -9.34 -0.79
CA ARG A 158 6.53 -10.80 -0.91
C ARG A 158 5.22 -11.37 -0.37
N ILE A 159 4.34 -11.82 -1.27
CA ILE A 159 2.99 -12.31 -0.90
C ILE A 159 2.97 -13.38 0.20
N ARG A 160 4.02 -14.22 0.27
CA ARG A 160 4.16 -15.26 1.31
C ARG A 160 4.37 -14.71 2.73
N LEU A 161 4.69 -13.43 2.85
CA LEU A 161 4.90 -12.73 4.12
C LEU A 161 3.75 -11.77 4.44
N ALA A 162 2.67 -11.76 3.66
CA ALA A 162 1.55 -10.83 3.86
C ALA A 162 0.92 -10.95 5.26
N ASP A 163 0.81 -12.18 5.78
CA ASP A 163 0.23 -12.44 7.11
C ASP A 163 1.24 -12.26 8.26
N ARG A 164 2.53 -12.08 7.95
CA ARG A 164 3.60 -11.86 8.94
C ARG A 164 3.68 -10.40 9.38
N PHE A 165 3.33 -9.47 8.49
CA PHE A 165 3.40 -8.03 8.73
C PHE A 165 2.00 -7.38 8.63
N ASP A 166 1.96 -6.05 8.46
CA ASP A 166 0.72 -5.27 8.55
C ASP A 166 -0.13 -5.30 7.26
N PHE A 167 0.16 -6.16 6.27
CA PHE A 167 -0.53 -6.12 4.98
C PHE A 167 -2.04 -6.39 5.14
N ARG A 168 -2.41 -7.36 5.98
CA ARG A 168 -3.82 -7.65 6.28
C ARG A 168 -4.53 -6.56 7.05
N MET A 169 -3.79 -5.86 7.92
CA MET A 169 -4.32 -4.69 8.61
C MET A 169 -4.54 -3.53 7.64
N LEU A 170 -3.60 -3.30 6.72
CA LEU A 170 -3.73 -2.30 5.67
C LEU A 170 -4.93 -2.59 4.76
N GLU A 171 -5.11 -3.84 4.34
CA GLU A 171 -6.24 -4.27 3.51
C GLU A 171 -7.58 -3.98 4.20
N ARG A 172 -7.75 -4.41 5.46
CA ARG A 172 -8.95 -4.14 6.24
C ARG A 172 -9.19 -2.64 6.45
N ASP A 173 -8.18 -1.90 6.86
CA ASP A 173 -8.34 -0.48 7.19
C ASP A 173 -8.59 0.37 5.92
N LEU A 174 -8.09 -0.06 4.74
CA LEU A 174 -8.46 0.51 3.45
C LEU A 174 -9.93 0.24 3.11
N GLU A 175 -10.40 -1.00 3.28
CA GLU A 175 -11.81 -1.35 3.05
C GLU A 175 -12.77 -0.57 3.96
N GLU A 176 -12.43 -0.46 5.24
CA GLU A 176 -13.19 0.34 6.21
C GLU A 176 -13.17 1.84 5.86
N GLY A 177 -12.02 2.37 5.47
CA GLY A 177 -11.86 3.77 5.06
C GLY A 177 -12.70 4.12 3.84
N MET A 178 -12.76 3.23 2.85
CA MET A 178 -13.58 3.43 1.64
C MET A 178 -15.08 3.27 1.91
N SER A 179 -15.48 2.43 2.88
CA SER A 179 -16.90 2.18 3.21
C SER A 179 -17.56 3.32 3.99
N GLN A 180 -16.79 4.15 4.71
CA GLN A 180 -17.31 5.28 5.49
C GLN A 180 -17.66 6.50 4.63
N GLU A 181 -16.99 6.68 3.48
CA GLU A 181 -17.20 7.85 2.60
C GLU A 181 -18.46 7.75 1.73
N ASP A 182 -19.00 6.54 1.53
CA ASP A 182 -20.27 6.31 0.82
C ASP A 182 -21.51 6.79 1.61
N LEU A 183 -21.35 7.23 2.86
CA LEU A 183 -22.44 7.71 3.73
C LEU A 183 -22.50 9.24 3.91
N CYS A 184 -21.53 10.00 3.35
CA CYS A 184 -21.41 11.44 3.59
C CYS A 184 -21.21 12.29 2.30
N LYS A 185 -21.74 11.86 1.15
CA LYS A 185 -21.90 12.72 -0.04
C LYS A 185 -23.39 13.02 -0.31
#